data_AF-A0A519S3E4-F1
#
_entry.id   AF-A0A519S3E4-F1
#
_cell.length_a   1.000
_cell.length_b   1.000
_cell.length_c   1.000
_cell.angle_alpha   90.00
_cell.angle_beta   90.00
_cell.angle_gamma   90.00
#
_symmetry.space_group_name_H-M   'P 1'
#
loop_
_entity.id
_entity.type
_entity.pdbx_description
1 polymer ?
#
loop_
_entity_poly.entity_id
_entity_poly.type
_entity_poly.pdbx_seq_one_letter_code
_entity_poly.pdbx_strand_id
1 'polypeptide(L)' 'MNKTLKKRDLNKIRRTLPPNSKSELAVQSGKSESTVEKVLLGLRKNEQIVQLSLKMCLLSAEVKQELQLKLNS' A
#
# COMPACT_ATOMS: atom_id res chain seq x y z
N MET A 1 -2.89 13.55 9.17
CA MET A 1 -3.99 12.61 8.87
C MET A 1 -3.41 11.19 8.83
N ASN A 2 -4.03 10.22 9.51
CA ASN A 2 -3.60 8.81 9.54
C ASN A 2 -4.59 7.95 8.73
N LYS A 3 -4.80 8.29 7.45
CA LYS A 3 -5.71 7.56 6.57
C LYS A 3 -5.07 6.25 6.09
N THR A 4 -5.88 5.22 5.92
CA THR A 4 -5.45 3.92 5.39
C THR A 4 -6.63 3.24 4.71
N LEU A 5 -6.35 2.33 3.77
CA LEU A 5 -7.36 1.47 3.17
C LEU A 5 -7.81 0.36 4.13
N LYS A 6 -8.97 -0.23 3.86
CA LYS A 6 -9.47 -1.40 4.60
C LYS A 6 -8.59 -2.63 4.32
N LYS A 7 -8.56 -3.58 5.27
CA LYS A 7 -7.77 -4.83 5.16
C LYS A 7 -7.98 -5.57 3.82
N ARG A 8 -9.20 -5.57 3.29
CA ARG A 8 -9.53 -6.21 2.00
C ARG A 8 -8.78 -5.55 0.84
N ASP A 9 -8.77 -4.22 0.79
CA ASP A 9 -8.12 -3.44 -0.27
C ASP A 9 -6.60 -3.51 -0.15
N LEU A 10 -6.07 -3.44 1.07
CA LEU A 10 -4.64 -3.66 1.34
C LEU A 10 -4.18 -5.06 0.90
N ASN A 11 -5.01 -6.08 1.11
CA ASN A 11 -4.71 -7.43 0.62
C ASN A 11 -4.71 -7.54 -0.90
N LYS A 12 -5.56 -6.78 -1.62
CA LYS A 12 -5.51 -6.72 -3.09
C LYS A 12 -4.16 -6.17 -3.54
N ILE A 13 -3.77 -5.00 -3.01
CA ILE A 13 -2.48 -4.37 -3.30
C ILE A 13 -1.35 -5.35 -3.02
N ARG A 14 -1.29 -5.91 -1.80
CA ARG A 14 -0.25 -6.84 -1.35
C ARG A 14 -0.07 -8.06 -2.27
N ARG A 15 -1.16 -8.65 -2.76
CA ARG A 15 -1.12 -9.82 -3.65
C ARG A 15 -0.66 -9.49 -5.07
N THR A 16 -0.75 -8.23 -5.46
CA THR A 16 -0.39 -7.74 -6.80
C THR A 16 0.89 -6.91 -6.82
N LEU A 17 1.60 -6.83 -5.69
CA LEU A 17 2.92 -6.21 -5.67
C LEU A 17 3.92 -7.13 -6.41
N PRO A 18 4.83 -6.55 -7.21
CA PRO A 18 5.90 -7.32 -7.81
C PRO A 18 6.83 -7.97 -6.74
N PRO A 19 7.69 -8.91 -7.13
CA PRO A 19 8.77 -9.38 -6.27
C PRO A 19 9.63 -8.19 -5.77
N ASN A 20 10.22 -8.32 -4.59
CA ASN A 20 11.12 -7.32 -3.97
C ASN A 20 10.52 -5.92 -3.69
N SER A 21 9.22 -5.69 -3.92
CA SER A 21 8.62 -4.36 -3.68
C SER A 21 8.68 -3.95 -2.22
N LYS A 22 8.70 -4.89 -1.26
CA LYS A 22 8.76 -4.56 0.17
C LYS A 22 10.02 -3.78 0.53
N SER A 23 11.17 -4.20 0.00
CA SER A 23 12.46 -3.54 0.20
C SER A 23 12.47 -2.16 -0.45
N GLU A 24 11.95 -2.04 -1.68
CA GLU A 24 11.86 -0.76 -2.38
C GLU A 24 10.92 0.23 -1.67
N LEU A 25 9.74 -0.24 -1.23
CA LEU A 25 8.81 0.55 -0.42
C LEU A 25 9.42 0.99 0.91
N ALA A 26 10.21 0.13 1.55
CA ALA A 26 10.92 0.43 2.78
C ALA A 26 11.93 1.58 2.56
N VAL A 27 12.74 1.49 1.49
CA VAL A 27 13.70 2.54 1.09
C VAL A 27 12.97 3.85 0.76
N GLN A 28 11.95 3.82 -0.11
CA GLN A 28 11.22 5.02 -0.54
C GLN A 28 10.43 5.69 0.59
N SER A 29 9.94 4.92 1.57
CA SER A 29 9.20 5.45 2.73
C SER A 29 10.10 5.80 3.92
N GLY A 30 11.39 5.48 3.87
CA GLY A 30 12.30 5.59 5.02
C GLY A 30 11.83 4.77 6.23
N LYS A 31 11.18 3.62 5.99
CA LYS A 31 10.67 2.71 7.03
C LYS A 31 11.32 1.33 6.91
N SER A 32 11.20 0.52 7.95
CA SER A 32 11.62 -0.89 7.89
C SER A 32 10.65 -1.73 7.06
N GLU A 33 11.15 -2.81 6.45
CA GLU A 33 10.30 -3.78 5.74
C GLU A 33 9.20 -4.35 6.64
N SER A 34 9.50 -4.60 7.92
CA SER A 34 8.50 -5.02 8.91
C SER A 34 7.38 -3.99 9.08
N THR A 35 7.70 -2.69 9.01
CA THR A 35 6.69 -1.64 9.04
C THR A 35 5.82 -1.66 7.79
N VAL A 36 6.43 -1.81 6.61
CA VAL A 36 5.71 -1.95 5.33
C VAL A 36 4.76 -3.14 5.38
N GLU A 37 5.24 -4.29 5.85
CA GLU A 37 4.45 -5.51 5.99
C GLU A 37 3.26 -5.32 6.96
N LYS A 38 3.49 -4.73 8.14
CA LYS A 38 2.40 -4.43 9.09
C LYS A 38 1.36 -3.49 8.47
N VAL A 39 1.77 -2.53 7.64
CA VAL A 39 0.83 -1.63 6.95
C VAL A 39 0.02 -2.41 5.90
N LEU A 40 0.67 -3.22 5.06
CA LEU A 40 -0.01 -4.03 4.04
C LEU A 40 -0.92 -5.13 4.63
N LEU A 41 -0.67 -5.56 5.88
CA LEU A 41 -1.55 -6.45 6.64
C LEU A 41 -2.70 -5.71 7.35
N GLY A 42 -2.71 -4.38 7.33
CA GLY A 42 -3.68 -3.53 8.04
C GLY A 42 -3.47 -3.47 9.56
N LEU A 43 -2.30 -3.89 10.05
CA LEU A 43 -1.90 -3.86 11.46
C LEU A 43 -1.32 -2.50 11.87
N ARG A 44 -0.97 -1.65 10.90
CA ARG A 44 -0.49 -0.29 11.13
C ARG A 44 -1.03 0.65 10.06
N LYS A 45 -1.27 1.91 10.44
CA LYS A 45 -1.69 2.95 9.50
C LYS A 45 -0.47 3.75 9.04
N ASN A 46 -0.27 3.82 7.73
CA ASN A 46 0.74 4.68 7.12
C ASN A 46 0.31 4.99 5.68
N GLU A 47 -0.18 6.20 5.46
CA GLU A 47 -0.70 6.62 4.17
C GLU A 47 0.36 6.61 3.07
N GLN A 48 1.57 7.08 3.38
CA GLN A 48 2.69 7.11 2.43
C GLN A 48 3.00 5.72 1.88
N ILE A 49 3.10 4.70 2.76
CA ILE A 49 3.34 3.31 2.33
C ILE A 49 2.18 2.83 1.45
N VAL A 50 0.93 3.14 1.79
CA VAL A 50 -0.23 2.72 0.99
C VAL A 50 -0.21 3.38 -0.39
N GLN A 51 0.09 4.68 -0.49
CA GLN A 51 0.20 5.40 -1.77
C GLN A 51 1.34 4.84 -2.63
N LEU A 52 2.52 4.62 -2.06
CA LEU A 52 3.64 4.03 -2.79
C LEU A 52 3.30 2.61 -3.27
N SER A 53 2.67 1.81 -2.40
CA SER A 53 2.25 0.44 -2.76
C SER A 53 1.22 0.44 -3.89
N LEU A 54 0.31 1.42 -3.90
CA LEU A 54 -0.71 1.56 -4.94
C LEU A 54 -0.08 1.91 -6.31
N LYS A 55 0.96 2.75 -6.31
CA LYS A 55 1.71 3.08 -7.53
C LYS A 55 2.40 1.84 -8.12
N MET A 56 3.04 1.04 -7.26
CA MET A 56 3.84 -0.12 -7.66
C MET A 56 3.03 -1.38 -7.99
N CYS A 57 1.82 -1.54 -7.45
CA CYS A 57 1.04 -2.75 -7.66
C CYS A 57 0.60 -2.93 -9.13
N LEU A 58 0.33 -4.17 -9.51
CA LEU A 58 -0.06 -4.57 -10.87
C LEU A 58 -1.58 -4.59 -11.08
N LEU A 59 -2.34 -3.83 -10.29
CA LEU A 59 -3.78 -3.64 -10.48
C LEU A 59 -4.06 -2.81 -11.74
N SER A 60 -5.25 -3.00 -12.35
CA SER A 60 -5.70 -2.17 -13.46
C SER A 60 -5.87 -0.71 -13.04
N ALA A 61 -5.80 0.21 -14.02
CA ALA A 61 -5.93 1.64 -13.78
C ALA A 61 -7.25 2.02 -13.06
N GLU A 62 -8.35 1.40 -13.46
CA GLU A 62 -9.68 1.59 -12.84
C GLU A 62 -9.67 1.25 -11.35
N VAL A 63 -9.09 0.10 -10.98
CA VAL A 63 -9.03 -0.33 -9.57
C VAL A 63 -8.08 0.58 -8.78
N LYS A 64 -6.96 0.99 -9.37
CA LYS A 64 -6.06 1.96 -8.73
C LYS A 64 -6.78 3.29 -8.46
N GLN A 65 -7.60 3.76 -9.40
CA GLN A 65 -8.39 4.99 -9.24
C GLN A 65 -9.45 4.85 -8.15
N GLU A 66 -10.19 3.72 -8.10
CA GLU A 66 -11.17 3.44 -7.04
C GLU A 66 -10.52 3.45 -5.65
N LEU A 67 -9.34 2.81 -5.53
CA LEU A 67 -8.59 2.77 -4.28
C LEU A 67 -8.02 4.14 -3.90
N GLN A 68 -7.58 4.95 -4.87
CA GLN A 68 -7.12 6.31 -4.62
C GLN A 68 -8.24 7.21 -4.11
N LEU A 69 -9.45 7.10 -4.69
CA LEU A 69 -10.63 7.83 -4.21
C LEU A 69 -10.96 7.46 -2.75
N LYS A 70 -10.95 6.16 -2.42
CA LYS A 70 -11.19 5.69 -1.05
C LYS A 70 -10.14 6.17 -0.04
N LEU A 71 -8.90 6.38 -0.47
CA LEU A 71 -7.83 6.88 0.41
C LEU A 71 -7.98 8.39 0.67
N ASN A 72 -8.52 9.12 -0.30
CA ASN A 72 -8.70 10.57 -0.22
C ASN A 72 -9.99 10.97 0.52
N SER A 73 -11.06 10.16 0.45
CA SER A 73 -12.29 10.29 1.25
C SER A 73 -12.00 10.23 2.76
#